data_AF-A0A329RSA9-F1
#
_entry.id   AF-A0A329RSA9-F1
#
_cell.length_a   1.000
_cell.length_b   1.000
_cell.length_c   1.000
_cell.angle_alpha   90.00
_cell.angle_beta   90.00
_cell.angle_gamma   90.00
#
_symmetry.space_group_name_H-M   'P 1'
#
loop_
_entity.id
_entity.type
_entity.pdbx_description
1 polymer ?
#
loop_
_entity_poly.entity_id
_entity_poly.type
_entity_poly.pdbx_seq_one_letter_code
_entity_poly.pdbx_strand_id
1 'polypeptide(L)'
;MGLQEKINANPTVYAVATPTRKKFDVDEALDEDVADPFEADEVFGASARQATSYVHPLTLEQLKVMSLENIHVDDANSRVKIYFTPTIPHCSMATLIGLCLRVKLLRSLPPRFKVDIFITPGTHSSEAAVNKQLNDKERVAAALENSHLLTVVNKCIAHTDK
;
A
#
# COMPACT_ATOMS: atom_id res chain seq x y z
N MET A 1 14.76 26.87 -29.35
CA MET A 1 13.69 25.89 -29.08
C MET A 1 14.04 25.16 -27.80
N GLY A 2 13.36 25.48 -26.70
CA GLY A 2 13.64 24.90 -25.39
C GLY A 2 13.31 23.42 -25.38
N LEU A 3 14.28 22.60 -24.96
CA LEU A 3 14.05 21.21 -24.59
C LEU A 3 13.10 21.24 -23.38
N GLN A 4 11.83 20.93 -23.62
CA GLN A 4 10.89 20.68 -22.54
C GLN A 4 11.39 19.45 -21.79
N GLU A 5 12.03 19.64 -20.64
CA GLU A 5 12.46 18.56 -19.77
C GLU A 5 11.25 17.67 -19.50
N LYS A 6 11.38 16.38 -19.83
CA LYS A 6 10.34 15.39 -19.55
C LYS A 6 10.24 15.29 -18.04
N ILE A 7 9.17 15.85 -17.49
CA ILE A 7 8.87 15.92 -16.04
C ILE A 7 8.73 14.51 -15.42
N ASN A 8 8.59 13.48 -16.24
CA ASN A 8 8.53 12.09 -15.81
C ASN A 8 9.75 11.34 -16.38
N ALA A 9 10.83 11.31 -15.60
CA ALA A 9 11.89 10.33 -15.80
C ALA A 9 11.31 8.93 -15.58
N ASN A 10 11.72 7.96 -16.41
CA ASN A 10 11.26 6.58 -16.28
C ASN A 10 11.63 6.06 -14.88
N PRO A 11 10.70 5.45 -14.11
CA PRO A 11 11.00 5.06 -12.74
C PRO A 11 12.10 4.00 -12.72
N THR A 12 13.02 4.13 -11.77
CA THR A 12 14.05 3.12 -11.51
C THR A 12 13.35 1.83 -11.03
N VAL A 13 13.44 0.77 -11.83
CA VAL A 13 12.88 -0.55 -11.50
C VAL A 13 13.88 -1.29 -10.63
N TYR A 14 13.47 -1.68 -9.42
CA TYR A 14 14.30 -2.46 -8.52
C TYR A 14 14.05 -3.96 -8.74
N ALA A 15 15.11 -4.76 -8.62
CA ALA A 15 14.99 -6.21 -8.60
C ALA A 15 14.15 -6.61 -7.37
N VAL A 16 12.98 -7.19 -7.60
CA VAL A 16 12.12 -7.71 -6.55
C VAL A 16 12.71 -9.03 -6.07
N ALA A 17 12.82 -9.21 -4.75
CA ALA A 17 13.24 -10.49 -4.19
C ALA A 17 12.25 -11.57 -4.64
N THR A 18 12.76 -12.64 -5.26
CA THR A 18 11.97 -13.82 -5.59
C THR A 18 11.26 -14.26 -4.31
N PRO A 19 9.93 -14.47 -4.32
CA PRO A 19 9.22 -14.83 -3.11
C PRO A 19 9.76 -16.18 -2.66
N THR A 20 10.59 -16.18 -1.61
CA THR A 20 10.70 -17.33 -0.74
C THR A 20 9.29 -17.50 -0.19
N ARG A 21 8.55 -18.47 -0.72
CA ARG A 21 7.46 -19.07 0.06
C ARG A 21 8.11 -19.40 1.40
N LYS A 22 7.78 -18.65 2.46
CA LYS A 22 7.89 -19.21 3.80
C LYS A 22 7.17 -20.54 3.68
N LYS A 23 7.92 -21.64 3.79
CA LYS A 23 7.29 -22.90 4.14
C LYS A 23 6.65 -22.57 5.48
N PHE A 24 5.33 -22.55 5.54
CA PHE A 24 4.67 -22.64 6.82
C PHE A 24 5.23 -23.92 7.43
N ASP A 25 6.01 -23.80 8.50
CA ASP A 25 6.49 -24.96 9.25
C ASP A 25 5.25 -25.54 9.93
N VAL A 26 4.50 -26.34 9.17
CA VAL A 26 3.33 -27.13 9.64
C VAL A 26 3.74 -28.25 10.62
N ASP A 27 5.02 -28.30 10.99
CA ASP A 27 5.60 -29.26 11.94
C ASP A 27 5.58 -28.77 13.40
N GLU A 28 5.33 -27.48 13.66
CA GLU A 28 5.02 -27.03 15.03
C GLU A 28 3.55 -27.33 15.30
N ALA A 29 3.26 -28.00 16.42
CA ALA A 29 1.91 -28.30 16.86
C ALA A 29 1.15 -26.99 17.10
N LEU A 30 0.54 -26.46 16.04
CA LEU A 30 -0.39 -25.35 16.11
C LEU A 30 -1.54 -25.83 16.99
N ASP A 31 -1.72 -25.15 18.12
CA ASP A 31 -2.87 -25.36 18.96
C ASP A 31 -4.10 -24.91 18.15
N GLU A 32 -4.87 -25.87 17.61
CA GLU A 32 -6.01 -25.60 16.71
C GLU A 32 -7.06 -24.67 17.35
N ASP A 33 -7.02 -24.53 18.68
CA ASP A 33 -7.90 -23.66 19.47
C ASP A 33 -7.40 -22.21 19.58
N VAL A 34 -6.19 -21.89 19.08
CA VAL A 34 -5.60 -20.54 19.11
C VAL A 34 -5.54 -19.98 17.69
N ALA A 35 -6.11 -18.78 17.49
CA ALA A 35 -6.03 -18.11 16.20
C ALA A 35 -4.61 -17.63 15.92
N ASP A 36 -4.10 -17.93 14.73
CA ASP A 36 -2.80 -17.44 14.28
C ASP A 36 -2.79 -15.90 14.22
N PRO A 37 -1.75 -15.25 14.79
CA PRO A 37 -1.64 -13.81 14.76
C PRO A 37 -1.27 -13.30 13.36
N PHE A 38 -1.80 -12.14 12.98
CA PHE A 38 -1.47 -11.51 11.69
C PHE A 38 -0.02 -11.01 11.68
N GLU A 39 0.77 -11.46 10.70
CA GLU A 39 2.15 -11.02 10.49
C GLU A 39 2.27 -9.94 9.41
N ALA A 40 3.35 -9.15 9.46
CA ALA A 40 3.67 -8.15 8.44
C ALA A 40 3.79 -8.75 7.03
N ASP A 41 4.22 -10.00 6.91
CA ASP A 41 4.36 -10.72 5.64
C ASP A 41 3.00 -10.95 4.95
N GLU A 42 1.96 -11.24 5.73
CA GLU A 42 0.60 -11.43 5.22
C GLU A 42 0.03 -10.12 4.69
N VAL A 43 0.20 -9.04 5.47
CA VAL A 43 -0.20 -7.69 5.07
C VAL A 43 0.60 -7.21 3.85
N PHE A 44 1.90 -7.51 3.78
CA PHE A 44 2.75 -7.21 2.63
C PHE A 44 2.31 -7.97 1.38
N GLY A 45 1.98 -9.26 1.53
CA GLY A 45 1.41 -10.08 0.46
C GLY A 45 0.12 -9.49 -0.10
N ALA A 46 -0.78 -9.07 0.79
CA ALA A 46 -2.06 -8.46 0.41
C ALA A 46 -1.92 -7.07 -0.23
N SER A 47 -0.87 -6.29 0.10
CA SER A 47 -0.79 -4.87 -0.26
C SER A 47 0.28 -4.51 -1.30
N ALA A 48 1.47 -5.12 -1.25
CA ALA A 48 2.63 -4.72 -2.06
C ALA A 48 2.79 -5.52 -3.36
N ARG A 49 2.54 -6.84 -3.30
CA ARG A 49 2.90 -7.76 -4.40
C ARG A 49 2.02 -7.60 -5.64
N GLN A 50 0.84 -7.02 -5.51
CA GLN A 50 -0.16 -7.04 -6.56
C GLN A 50 -0.69 -5.65 -6.95
N ALA A 51 -0.58 -4.63 -6.09
CA ALA A 51 -1.02 -3.27 -6.43
C ALA A 51 -0.16 -2.69 -7.56
N THR A 52 -0.80 -2.35 -8.68
CA THR A 52 -0.14 -1.76 -9.86
C THR A 52 -0.12 -0.25 -9.74
N SER A 53 0.99 0.38 -10.14
CA SER A 53 1.01 1.84 -10.19
C SER A 53 0.04 2.32 -11.28
N TYR A 54 -0.80 3.31 -10.98
CA TYR A 54 -1.73 3.88 -11.97
C TYR A 54 -1.02 4.46 -13.21
N VAL A 55 0.29 4.69 -13.13
CA VAL A 55 1.09 5.40 -14.14
C VAL A 55 1.92 4.45 -15.00
N HIS A 56 2.26 3.26 -14.49
CA HIS A 56 3.09 2.26 -15.18
C HIS A 56 2.66 0.82 -14.83
N PRO A 57 2.84 -0.17 -15.72
CA PRO A 57 2.51 -1.58 -15.48
C PRO A 57 3.48 -2.28 -14.51
N LEU A 58 3.97 -1.56 -13.50
CA LEU A 58 4.92 -2.02 -12.49
C LEU A 58 4.23 -2.04 -11.12
N THR A 59 4.57 -3.03 -10.28
CA THR A 59 4.04 -3.16 -8.92
C THR A 59 4.64 -2.11 -7.98
N LEU A 60 3.93 -1.78 -6.89
CA LEU A 60 4.47 -0.87 -5.87
C LEU A 60 5.78 -1.39 -5.25
N GLU A 61 5.98 -2.71 -5.22
CA GLU A 61 7.23 -3.37 -4.83
C GLU A 61 8.36 -3.14 -5.86
N GLN A 62 8.07 -3.27 -7.16
CA GLN A 62 9.03 -2.97 -8.24
C GLN A 62 9.48 -1.51 -8.26
N LEU A 63 8.62 -0.61 -7.77
CA LEU A 63 8.90 0.82 -7.65
C LEU A 63 9.49 1.23 -6.29
N LYS A 64 9.75 0.26 -5.40
CA LYS A 64 10.20 0.48 -4.00
C LYS A 64 9.31 1.48 -3.24
N VAL A 65 8.04 1.58 -3.64
CA VAL A 65 7.05 2.44 -2.98
C VAL A 65 6.67 1.84 -1.62
N MET A 66 6.81 0.52 -1.46
CA MET A 66 6.55 -0.17 -0.20
C MET A 66 7.49 -1.38 -0.03
N SER A 67 8.09 -1.50 1.14
CA SER A 67 8.93 -2.63 1.58
C SER A 67 8.36 -3.22 2.87
N LEU A 68 8.72 -4.46 3.19
CA LEU A 68 8.20 -5.18 4.35
C LEU A 68 8.51 -4.47 5.68
N GLU A 69 9.69 -3.86 5.75
CA GLU A 69 10.14 -3.00 6.86
C GLU A 69 9.22 -1.80 7.14
N ASN A 70 8.42 -1.37 6.15
CA ASN A 70 7.51 -0.23 6.27
C ASN A 70 6.11 -0.63 6.78
N ILE A 71 5.87 -1.92 7.01
CA ILE A 71 4.59 -2.44 7.48
C ILE A 71 4.72 -2.86 8.93
N HIS A 72 3.94 -2.24 9.80
CA HIS A 72 3.89 -2.56 11.21
C HIS A 72 2.49 -3.06 11.56
N VAL A 73 2.40 -4.32 11.98
CA VAL A 73 1.17 -4.97 12.41
C VAL A 73 1.21 -5.12 13.91
N ASP A 74 0.18 -4.62 14.58
CA ASP A 74 -0.09 -4.81 15.99
C ASP A 74 -1.43 -5.52 16.11
N ASP A 75 -1.36 -6.85 16.15
CA ASP A 75 -2.55 -7.70 16.15
C ASP A 75 -3.37 -7.56 17.44
N ALA A 76 -2.69 -7.46 18.58
CA ALA A 76 -3.30 -7.30 19.90
C ALA A 76 -4.16 -6.04 20.01
N ASN A 77 -3.67 -4.91 19.46
CA ASN A 77 -4.43 -3.67 19.40
C ASN A 77 -5.28 -3.52 18.13
N SER A 78 -5.27 -4.53 17.25
CA SER A 78 -5.91 -4.52 15.93
C SER A 78 -5.56 -3.25 15.14
N ARG A 79 -4.27 -2.95 14.99
CA ARG A 79 -3.77 -1.80 14.24
C ARG A 79 -2.75 -2.22 13.20
N VAL A 80 -2.84 -1.61 12.02
CA VAL A 80 -1.86 -1.76 10.95
C VAL A 80 -1.40 -0.36 10.56
N LYS A 81 -0.10 -0.12 10.65
CA LYS A 81 0.54 1.12 10.19
C LYS A 81 1.42 0.83 8.99
N ILE A 82 1.26 1.61 7.94
CA ILE A 82 2.05 1.44 6.73
C ILE A 82 2.68 2.75 6.33
N TYR A 83 3.98 2.68 6.02
CA TYR A 83 4.72 3.75 5.38
C TYR A 83 4.91 3.46 3.89
N PHE A 84 4.63 4.45 3.05
CA PHE A 84 4.91 4.35 1.62
C PHE A 84 5.74 5.54 1.16
N THR A 85 6.63 5.31 0.21
CA THR A 85 7.53 6.33 -0.33
C THR A 85 7.07 6.70 -1.73
N PRO A 86 6.53 7.91 -1.96
CA PRO A 86 6.21 8.37 -3.31
C PRO A 86 7.47 8.39 -4.19
N THR A 87 7.30 8.13 -5.48
CA THR A 87 8.42 8.09 -6.43
C THR A 87 9.11 9.46 -6.61
N ILE A 88 8.41 10.57 -6.36
CA ILE A 88 8.90 11.95 -6.52
C ILE A 88 8.33 12.84 -5.40
N PRO A 89 9.09 13.79 -4.84
CA PRO A 89 8.67 14.64 -3.71
C PRO A 89 7.52 15.62 -3.99
N HIS A 90 7.12 15.79 -5.25
CA HIS A 90 5.97 16.61 -5.68
C HIS A 90 4.90 15.77 -6.39
N CYS A 91 4.86 14.46 -6.13
CA CYS A 91 3.95 13.55 -6.79
C CYS A 91 2.50 13.83 -6.41
N SER A 92 1.74 14.43 -7.33
CA SER A 92 0.28 14.61 -7.19
C SER A 92 -0.48 13.27 -7.06
N MET A 93 0.15 12.16 -7.45
CA MET A 93 -0.42 10.81 -7.36
C MET A 93 -0.15 10.14 -6.00
N ALA A 94 0.58 10.77 -5.08
CA ALA A 94 0.84 10.19 -3.75
C ALA A 94 -0.46 9.91 -2.98
N THR A 95 -1.43 10.82 -3.03
CA THR A 95 -2.75 10.63 -2.41
C THR A 95 -3.52 9.48 -3.05
N LEU A 96 -3.42 9.33 -4.38
CA LEU A 96 -4.12 8.27 -5.10
C LEU A 96 -3.54 6.89 -4.78
N ILE A 97 -2.21 6.78 -4.71
CA ILE A 97 -1.51 5.56 -4.28
C ILE A 97 -1.93 5.18 -2.86
N GLY A 98 -1.90 6.13 -1.93
CA GLY A 98 -2.32 5.90 -0.54
C GLY A 98 -3.79 5.50 -0.43
N LEU A 99 -4.68 6.08 -1.26
CA LEU A 99 -6.10 5.70 -1.29
C LEU A 99 -6.30 4.28 -1.81
N CYS A 100 -5.58 3.88 -2.87
CA CYS A 100 -5.61 2.51 -3.38
C CYS A 100 -5.15 1.50 -2.32
N LEU A 101 -4.06 1.82 -1.62
CA LEU A 101 -3.54 1.01 -0.52
C LEU A 101 -4.57 0.88 0.61
N ARG A 102 -5.24 1.98 0.98
CA ARG A 102 -6.27 1.97 2.02
C ARG A 102 -7.43 1.07 1.66
N VAL A 103 -7.96 1.19 0.44
CA VAL A 103 -9.09 0.37 -0.02
C VAL A 103 -8.70 -1.10 -0.13
N LYS A 104 -7.49 -1.40 -0.60
CA LYS A 104 -7.02 -2.78 -0.66
C LYS A 104 -6.99 -3.43 0.72
N LEU A 105 -6.39 -2.75 1.69
CA LEU A 105 -6.31 -3.27 3.07
C LEU A 105 -7.67 -3.35 3.74
N LEU A 106 -8.56 -2.39 3.49
CA LEU A 106 -9.93 -2.42 4.00
C LEU A 106 -10.72 -3.62 3.46
N ARG A 107 -10.44 -4.07 2.22
CA ARG A 107 -11.08 -5.24 1.61
C ARG A 107 -10.42 -6.56 1.98
N SER A 108 -9.12 -6.56 2.25
CA SER A 108 -8.34 -7.77 2.52
C SER A 108 -8.21 -8.10 4.00
N LEU A 109 -8.26 -7.11 4.90
CA LEU A 109 -8.13 -7.33 6.34
C LEU A 109 -9.49 -7.44 7.03
N PRO A 110 -9.57 -8.21 8.14
CA PRO A 110 -10.75 -8.22 9.00
C PRO A 110 -11.12 -6.80 9.49
N PRO A 111 -12.41 -6.48 9.61
CA PRO A 111 -12.89 -5.13 9.95
C PRO A 111 -12.47 -4.64 11.35
N ARG A 112 -11.93 -5.53 12.20
CA ARG A 112 -11.34 -5.16 13.50
C ARG A 112 -10.10 -4.28 13.35
N PHE A 113 -9.38 -4.39 12.23
CA PHE A 113 -8.13 -3.67 12.02
C PHE A 113 -8.34 -2.20 11.69
N LYS A 114 -7.64 -1.34 12.43
CA LYS A 114 -7.51 0.09 12.15
C LYS A 114 -6.26 0.29 11.29
N VAL A 115 -6.47 0.68 10.04
CA VAL A 115 -5.39 0.94 9.07
C VAL A 115 -5.03 2.42 9.08
N ASP A 116 -3.79 2.71 9.44
CA ASP A 116 -3.17 4.03 9.31
C ASP A 116 -2.13 4.00 8.18
N ILE A 117 -2.16 5.01 7.30
CA ILE A 117 -1.25 5.10 6.16
C ILE A 117 -0.51 6.42 6.23
N PHE A 118 0.81 6.35 6.13
CA PHE A 118 1.69 7.49 6.18
C PHE A 118 2.65 7.48 4.99
N ILE A 119 2.97 8.66 4.50
CA ILE A 119 4.16 8.86 3.68
C ILE A 119 5.40 8.74 4.57
N THR A 120 6.43 8.07 4.06
CA THR A 120 7.74 7.98 4.71
C THR A 120 8.28 9.40 4.99
N PRO A 121 8.67 9.72 6.24
CA PRO A 121 9.09 11.08 6.60
C PRO A 121 10.22 11.62 5.72
N GLY A 122 10.09 12.86 5.26
CA GLY A 122 11.07 13.56 4.44
C GLY A 122 11.02 13.20 2.95
N THR A 123 10.10 12.33 2.51
CA THR A 123 10.03 11.87 1.12
C THR A 123 9.04 12.66 0.24
N HIS A 124 8.21 13.52 0.83
CA HIS A 124 7.22 14.31 0.09
C HIS A 124 7.02 15.70 0.67
N SER A 125 7.02 16.71 -0.20
CA SER A 125 6.87 18.13 0.17
C SER A 125 5.57 18.46 0.91
N SER A 126 4.51 17.69 0.66
CA SER A 126 3.19 17.86 1.30
C SER A 126 2.80 16.65 2.16
N GLU A 127 3.78 15.93 2.73
CA GLU A 127 3.54 14.71 3.51
C GLU A 127 2.47 14.87 4.59
N ALA A 128 2.51 15.94 5.39
CA ALA A 128 1.56 16.16 6.48
C ALA A 128 0.12 16.33 5.98
N ALA A 129 -0.06 17.03 4.86
CA ALA A 129 -1.36 17.22 4.24
C ALA A 129 -1.91 15.91 3.67
N VAL A 130 -1.06 15.13 2.98
CA VAL A 130 -1.47 13.83 2.43
C VAL A 130 -1.78 12.84 3.54
N ASN A 131 -0.95 12.75 4.58
CA ASN A 131 -1.18 11.89 5.74
C ASN A 131 -2.50 12.24 6.44
N LYS A 132 -2.80 13.53 6.61
CA LYS A 132 -4.08 13.96 7.17
C LYS A 132 -5.26 13.53 6.29
N GLN A 133 -5.15 13.71 4.97
CA GLN A 133 -6.21 13.31 4.04
C GLN A 133 -6.45 11.80 4.00
N LEU A 134 -5.37 11.01 4.01
CA LEU A 134 -5.43 9.55 3.93
C LEU A 134 -5.95 8.91 5.20
N ASN A 135 -5.81 9.55 6.37
CA ASN A 135 -6.28 9.01 7.65
C ASN A 135 -7.65 9.56 8.08
N ASP A 136 -8.14 10.61 7.45
CA ASP A 136 -9.50 11.13 7.61
C ASP A 136 -10.52 10.14 7.01
N LYS A 137 -11.38 9.55 7.86
CA LYS A 137 -12.34 8.52 7.46
C LYS A 137 -13.49 9.09 6.65
N GLU A 138 -13.99 10.27 7.02
CA GLU A 138 -15.11 10.91 6.33
C GLU A 138 -14.68 11.34 4.93
N ARG A 139 -13.47 11.90 4.82
CA ARG A 139 -12.90 12.27 3.53
C ARG A 139 -12.68 11.06 2.62
N VAL A 140 -12.17 9.95 3.15
CA VAL A 140 -11.98 8.74 2.35
C VAL A 140 -13.32 8.13 1.94
N ALA A 141 -14.31 8.10 2.83
CA ALA A 141 -15.66 7.64 2.47
C ALA A 141 -16.25 8.48 1.33
N ALA A 142 -16.21 9.81 1.45
CA ALA A 142 -16.68 10.71 0.39
C ALA A 142 -15.92 10.54 -0.94
N ALA A 143 -14.62 10.26 -0.89
CA ALA A 143 -13.83 9.98 -2.10
C ALA A 143 -14.26 8.68 -2.79
N LEU A 144 -14.75 7.68 -2.04
CA LEU A 144 -15.21 6.39 -2.57
C LEU A 144 -16.65 6.43 -3.10
N GLU A 145 -17.45 7.43 -2.73
CA GLU A 145 -18.76 7.69 -3.34
C GLU A 145 -18.62 8.31 -4.74
N ASN A 146 -17.48 8.91 -5.05
CA ASN A 146 -17.21 9.43 -6.39
C ASN A 146 -16.93 8.28 -7.37
N SER A 147 -17.84 8.05 -8.32
CA SER A 147 -17.77 6.94 -9.27
C SER A 147 -16.50 6.93 -10.12
N HIS A 148 -15.94 8.12 -10.44
CA HIS A 148 -14.71 8.24 -11.21
C HIS A 148 -13.50 7.77 -10.40
N LEU A 149 -13.36 8.29 -9.17
CA LEU A 149 -12.28 7.89 -8.25
C LEU A 149 -12.38 6.41 -7.90
N LEU A 150 -13.58 5.91 -7.62
CA LEU A 150 -13.81 4.50 -7.33
C LEU A 150 -13.39 3.60 -8.50
N THR A 151 -13.69 4.00 -9.73
CA THR A 151 -13.27 3.26 -10.94
C THR A 151 -11.74 3.21 -11.06
N VAL A 152 -11.07 4.34 -10.82
CA VAL A 152 -9.60 4.41 -10.85
C VAL A 152 -8.98 3.54 -9.76
N VAL A 153 -9.49 3.65 -8.52
CA VAL A 153 -9.02 2.84 -7.40
C VAL A 153 -9.24 1.36 -7.67
N ASN A 154 -10.43 0.97 -8.14
CA ASN A 154 -10.72 -0.41 -8.51
C ASN A 154 -9.78 -0.93 -9.60
N LYS A 155 -9.42 -0.11 -10.60
CA LYS A 155 -8.43 -0.51 -11.61
C LYS A 155 -7.05 -0.75 -11.01
N CYS A 156 -6.60 0.07 -10.06
CA CYS A 156 -5.31 -0.11 -9.39
C CYS A 156 -5.23 -1.42 -8.58
N ILE A 157 -6.37 -1.90 -8.07
CA ILE A 157 -6.47 -3.11 -7.24
C ILE A 157 -7.06 -4.33 -7.97
N ALA A 158 -7.51 -4.21 -9.23
CA ALA A 158 -8.27 -5.24 -9.94
C ALA A 158 -7.52 -6.58 -10.16
N HIS A 159 -6.18 -6.56 -10.13
CA HIS A 159 -5.36 -7.75 -10.34
C HIS A 159 -4.76 -8.29 -9.03
N THR A 160 -5.36 -7.94 -7.89
CA THR A 160 -4.81 -8.17 -6.55
C THR A 160 -5.61 -9.09 -5.65
N ASP A 161 -6.61 -9.77 -6.18
CA ASP A 161 -7.48 -10.67 -5.40
C ASP A 161 -7.26 -12.15 -5.79
N LYS A 162 -6.05 -12.49 -6.25
CA LYS A 162 -5.66 -13.87 -6.63
C LYS A 162 -4.78 -14.52 -5.58
#